data_AF-A0A9D8KFS6-F1
#
_entry.id   AF-A0A9D8KFS6-F1
#
_cell.length_a   1.000
_cell.length_b   1.000
_cell.length_c   1.000
_cell.angle_alpha   90.00
_cell.angle_beta   90.00
_cell.angle_gamma   90.00
#
_symmetry.space_group_name_H-M   'P 1'
#
loop_
_entity.id
_entity.type
_entity.pdbx_description
1 polymer ?
#
loop_
_entity_poly.entity_id
_entity_poly.type
_entity_poly.pdbx_seq_one_letter_code
_entity_poly.pdbx_strand_id
1 'polypeptide(L)'
;MGLPYLNNFESDYKFIVQFFREEIKGLVIAAEKFDIKQNLSITAISELRSAFDHLMRADSAKYGIYSEEEIFEESGLGIVEYYKTNLDKALAHLFRAGYDAYDIIAIGLIDQIDSMLNEISPKTCIYSNN
;
A
#
# COMPACT_ATOMS: atom_id res chain seq x y z
N MET A 1 20.83 -10.14 -19.91
CA MET A 1 21.79 -10.61 -18.87
C MET A 1 21.73 -9.56 -17.79
N GLY A 2 21.32 -9.89 -16.56
CA GLY A 2 21.02 -8.86 -15.54
C GLY A 2 22.25 -8.05 -15.13
N LEU A 3 22.04 -6.80 -14.69
CA LEU A 3 23.10 -5.88 -14.30
C LEU A 3 23.60 -6.19 -12.87
N PRO A 4 24.80 -6.78 -12.71
CA PRO A 4 25.21 -7.36 -11.43
C PRO A 4 25.38 -6.33 -10.31
N TYR A 5 25.67 -5.07 -10.67
CA TYR A 5 25.89 -3.99 -9.72
C TYR A 5 24.58 -3.52 -9.05
N LEU A 6 23.41 -3.79 -9.64
CA LEU A 6 22.12 -3.50 -9.02
C LEU A 6 21.75 -4.50 -7.92
N ASN A 7 22.49 -5.61 -7.78
CA ASN A 7 22.30 -6.54 -6.66
C ASN A 7 22.63 -5.92 -5.30
N ASN A 8 23.31 -4.77 -5.26
CA ASN A 8 23.52 -4.00 -4.04
C ASN A 8 22.20 -3.52 -3.39
N PHE A 9 21.10 -3.48 -4.15
CA PHE A 9 19.78 -3.08 -3.70
C PHE A 9 18.83 -4.27 -3.47
N GLU A 10 19.35 -5.50 -3.51
CA GLU A 10 18.55 -6.72 -3.34
C GLU A 10 17.86 -6.77 -1.97
N SER A 11 18.48 -6.20 -0.93
CA SER A 11 17.84 -6.07 0.39
C SER A 11 16.60 -5.20 0.34
N ASP A 12 16.66 -4.08 -0.36
CA ASP A 12 15.59 -3.09 -0.43
C ASP A 12 14.42 -3.66 -1.24
N TYR A 13 14.72 -4.29 -2.37
CA TYR A 13 13.73 -5.01 -3.17
C TYR A 13 13.01 -6.10 -2.35
N LYS A 14 13.78 -6.95 -1.65
CA LYS A 14 13.21 -8.01 -0.79
C LYS A 14 12.36 -7.43 0.33
N PHE A 15 12.82 -6.36 0.96
CA PHE A 15 12.06 -5.66 1.99
C PHE A 15 10.72 -5.15 1.44
N ILE A 16 10.69 -4.50 0.27
CA ILE A 16 9.45 -4.00 -0.34
C ILE A 16 8.47 -5.13 -0.62
N VAL A 17 8.94 -6.24 -1.20
CA VAL A 17 8.09 -7.41 -1.49
C VAL A 17 7.57 -8.06 -0.20
N GLN A 18 8.43 -8.18 0.82
CA GLN A 18 8.04 -8.69 2.13
C GLN A 18 7.01 -7.79 2.81
N PHE A 19 7.24 -6.48 2.82
CA PHE A 19 6.35 -5.49 3.41
C PHE A 19 4.97 -5.49 2.74
N PHE A 20 4.92 -5.59 1.40
CA PHE A 20 3.66 -5.79 0.69
C PHE A 20 2.93 -7.07 1.17
N ARG A 21 3.65 -8.20 1.21
CA ARG A 21 3.06 -9.52 1.47
C ARG A 21 2.57 -9.67 2.92
N GLU A 22 3.36 -9.21 3.88
CA GLU A 22 3.16 -9.47 5.31
C GLU A 22 2.31 -8.39 5.97
N GLU A 23 2.45 -7.13 5.55
CA GLU A 23 1.78 -6.00 6.21
C GLU A 23 0.63 -5.45 5.35
N ILE A 24 0.95 -4.91 4.17
CA ILE A 24 0.01 -4.08 3.40
C ILE A 24 -1.15 -4.90 2.82
N LYS A 25 -0.88 -6.07 2.25
CA LYS A 25 -1.93 -6.92 1.68
C LYS A 25 -2.98 -7.32 2.71
N GLY A 26 -2.54 -7.65 3.94
CA GLY A 26 -3.44 -7.99 5.03
C GLY A 26 -4.33 -6.81 5.43
N LEU A 27 -3.74 -5.61 5.51
CA LEU A 27 -4.47 -4.37 5.83
C LEU A 27 -5.54 -4.01 4.80
N VAL A 28 -5.21 -4.09 3.51
CA VAL A 28 -6.18 -3.79 2.44
C VAL A 28 -7.35 -4.78 2.47
N ILE A 29 -7.09 -6.08 2.65
CA ILE A 29 -8.14 -7.10 2.80
C ILE A 29 -8.96 -6.85 4.08
N ALA A 30 -8.35 -6.40 5.17
CA ALA A 30 -9.07 -6.06 6.38
C ALA A 30 -10.01 -4.87 6.14
N ALA A 31 -9.54 -3.81 5.47
CA ALA A 31 -10.35 -2.65 5.13
C ALA A 31 -11.60 -3.02 4.32
N GLU A 32 -11.48 -3.91 3.33
CA GLU A 32 -12.61 -4.42 2.54
C GLU A 32 -13.66 -5.13 3.39
N LYS A 33 -13.26 -5.78 4.48
CA LYS A 33 -14.19 -6.45 5.41
C LYS A 33 -14.92 -5.47 6.34
N PHE A 34 -14.32 -4.30 6.60
CA PHE A 34 -14.92 -3.27 7.46
C PHE A 34 -15.91 -2.38 6.71
N ASP A 35 -15.83 -2.31 5.37
CA ASP A 35 -16.89 -1.69 4.59
C ASP A 35 -18.15 -2.58 4.64
N ILE A 36 -19.25 -2.03 5.16
CA ILE A 36 -20.56 -2.67 5.25
C ILE A 36 -21.04 -3.16 3.87
N LYS A 37 -20.64 -2.48 2.79
CA LYS A 37 -20.95 -2.85 1.42
C LYS A 37 -19.90 -3.75 0.77
N GLN A 38 -18.82 -4.09 1.49
CA GLN A 38 -17.65 -4.82 1.00
C GLN A 38 -17.07 -4.23 -0.28
N ASN A 39 -17.10 -2.89 -0.44
CA ASN A 39 -16.45 -2.31 -1.60
C ASN A 39 -14.95 -2.40 -1.44
N LEU A 40 -14.31 -2.59 -2.59
CA LEU A 40 -12.88 -2.45 -2.70
C LEU A 40 -12.47 -1.01 -2.41
N SER A 41 -11.39 -0.83 -1.64
CA SER A 41 -10.75 0.48 -1.50
C SER A 41 -10.09 0.84 -2.83
N ILE A 42 -10.81 1.58 -3.68
CA ILE A 42 -10.32 1.99 -5.01
C ILE A 42 -8.99 2.75 -4.88
N THR A 43 -8.86 3.59 -3.84
CA THR A 43 -7.64 4.33 -3.54
C THR A 43 -6.50 3.38 -3.19
N ALA A 44 -6.67 2.50 -2.20
CA ALA A 44 -5.62 1.56 -1.82
C ALA A 44 -5.21 0.61 -2.96
N ILE A 45 -6.17 0.13 -3.77
CA ILE A 45 -5.87 -0.71 -4.94
C ILE A 45 -5.09 0.08 -6.01
N SER A 46 -5.45 1.34 -6.24
CA SER A 46 -4.72 2.18 -7.19
C SER A 46 -3.28 2.37 -6.75
N GLU A 47 -3.05 2.59 -5.45
CA GLU A 47 -1.71 2.72 -4.87
C GLU A 47 -0.91 1.42 -4.97
N LEU A 48 -1.54 0.26 -4.72
CA LEU A 48 -0.89 -1.04 -4.92
C LEU A 48 -0.45 -1.24 -6.37
N ARG A 49 -1.30 -0.89 -7.35
CA ARG A 49 -0.93 -0.94 -8.76
C ARG A 49 0.25 -0.03 -9.07
N SER A 50 0.24 1.21 -8.59
CA SER A 50 1.36 2.14 -8.78
C SER A 50 2.66 1.60 -8.15
N ALA A 51 2.58 0.95 -6.98
CA ALA A 51 3.73 0.28 -6.39
C ALA A 51 4.28 -0.84 -7.29
N PHE A 52 3.41 -1.68 -7.86
CA PHE A 52 3.82 -2.74 -8.78
C PHE A 52 4.39 -2.20 -10.09
N ASP A 53 3.83 -1.12 -10.64
CA ASP A 53 4.37 -0.48 -11.84
C ASP A 53 5.80 0.00 -11.61
N HIS A 54 6.09 0.57 -10.43
CA HIS A 54 7.44 0.98 -10.05
C HIS A 54 8.38 -0.22 -9.85
N LEU A 55 7.94 -1.31 -9.22
CA LEU A 55 8.74 -2.54 -9.13
C LEU A 55 9.07 -3.11 -10.52
N MET A 56 8.09 -3.13 -11.43
CA MET A 56 8.30 -3.59 -12.80
C MET A 56 9.29 -2.72 -13.57
N ARG A 57 9.29 -1.40 -13.34
CA ARG A 57 10.31 -0.48 -13.89
C ARG A 57 11.69 -0.71 -13.30
N ALA A 58 11.80 -1.02 -12.01
CA ALA A 58 13.06 -1.39 -11.40
C ALA A 58 13.57 -2.72 -12.01
N ASP A 59 12.70 -3.73 -12.12
CA ASP A 59 13.06 -5.01 -12.72
C ASP A 59 13.43 -4.88 -14.20
N SER A 60 12.73 -4.03 -14.97
CA SER A 60 13.08 -3.79 -16.38
C SER A 60 14.49 -3.22 -16.52
N ALA A 61 14.89 -2.29 -15.64
CA ALA A 61 16.26 -1.80 -15.56
C ALA A 61 17.24 -2.91 -15.14
N LYS A 62 16.92 -3.68 -14.09
CA LYS A 62 17.77 -4.78 -13.58
C LYS A 62 18.08 -5.83 -14.65
N TYR A 63 17.09 -6.19 -15.44
CA TYR A 63 17.23 -7.23 -16.46
C TYR A 63 17.71 -6.70 -17.82
N GLY A 64 17.91 -5.39 -17.95
CA GLY A 64 18.35 -4.74 -19.18
C GLY A 64 17.32 -4.86 -20.31
N ILE A 65 16.03 -4.72 -19.96
CA ILE A 65 14.93 -4.69 -20.94
C ILE A 65 14.99 -3.40 -21.77
N TYR A 66 15.38 -2.30 -21.13
CA TYR A 66 15.68 -1.02 -21.76
C TYR A 66 17.18 -0.74 -21.62
N SER A 67 17.77 -0.11 -22.64
CA SER A 67 19.15 0.37 -22.61
C SER A 67 19.33 1.49 -21.58
N GLU A 68 20.58 1.73 -21.16
CA GLU A 68 20.91 2.86 -20.28
C GLU A 68 20.61 4.20 -20.98
N GLU A 69 20.78 4.29 -22.30
CA GLU A 69 20.43 5.48 -23.07
C GLU A 69 18.91 5.73 -23.06
N GLU A 70 18.08 4.71 -23.33
CA GLU A 70 16.61 4.85 -23.29
C GLU A 70 16.12 5.29 -21.90
N ILE A 71 16.66 4.71 -20.83
CA ILE A 71 16.33 5.10 -19.46
C ILE A 71 16.71 6.57 -19.21
N PHE A 72 17.90 6.99 -19.65
CA PHE A 72 18.35 8.37 -19.47
C PHE A 72 17.49 9.36 -20.28
N GLU A 73 17.15 9.03 -21.53
CA GLU A 73 16.31 9.87 -22.39
C GLU A 73 14.90 10.06 -21.82
N GLU A 74 14.28 9.00 -21.28
CA GLU A 74 12.93 9.08 -20.73
C GLU A 74 12.87 9.71 -19.33
N SER A 75 13.85 9.43 -18.48
CA SER A 75 13.79 9.78 -17.06
C SER A 75 14.73 10.91 -16.64
N GLY A 76 15.78 11.18 -17.42
CA GLY A 76 16.88 12.08 -17.05
C GLY A 76 17.82 11.51 -15.98
N LEU A 77 17.68 10.24 -15.61
CA LEU A 77 18.44 9.59 -14.53
C LEU A 77 19.40 8.54 -15.09
N GLY A 78 20.56 8.38 -14.44
CA GLY A 78 21.40 7.21 -14.67
C GLY A 78 20.72 5.95 -14.16
N ILE A 79 21.03 4.78 -14.73
CA ILE A 79 20.33 3.52 -14.44
C ILE A 79 20.30 3.13 -12.96
N VAL A 80 21.37 3.41 -12.21
CA VAL A 80 21.42 3.15 -10.75
C VAL A 80 20.43 4.04 -10.00
N GLU A 81 20.39 5.32 -10.33
CA GLU A 81 19.48 6.29 -9.70
C GLU A 81 18.04 6.03 -10.10
N TYR A 82 17.80 5.67 -11.37
CA TYR A 82 16.50 5.25 -11.86
C TYR A 82 15.99 4.03 -11.10
N TYR A 83 16.83 2.99 -10.96
CA TYR A 83 16.47 1.78 -10.22
C TYR A 83 16.09 2.10 -8.77
N LYS A 84 16.96 2.82 -8.06
CA LYS A 84 16.72 3.22 -6.68
C LYS A 84 15.45 4.07 -6.53
N THR A 85 15.26 5.06 -7.39
CA THR A 85 14.08 5.94 -7.37
C THR A 85 12.79 5.15 -7.55
N ASN A 86 12.78 4.13 -8.40
CA ASN A 86 11.62 3.28 -8.56
C ASN A 86 11.36 2.39 -7.33
N LEU A 87 12.40 1.87 -6.67
CA LEU A 87 12.22 1.17 -5.39
C LEU A 87 11.64 2.11 -4.31
N ASP A 88 12.19 3.32 -4.17
CA ASP A 88 11.72 4.31 -3.19
C ASP A 88 10.25 4.70 -3.46
N LYS A 89 9.88 4.89 -4.73
CA LYS A 89 8.49 5.17 -5.12
C LYS A 89 7.57 3.98 -4.85
N ALA A 90 8.00 2.77 -5.15
CA ALA A 90 7.22 1.57 -4.85
C ALA A 90 6.91 1.47 -3.34
N LEU A 91 7.92 1.70 -2.50
CA LEU A 91 7.75 1.72 -1.06
C LEU A 91 6.78 2.83 -0.60
N ALA A 92 6.91 4.04 -1.15
CA ALA A 92 6.01 5.16 -0.82
C ALA A 92 4.54 4.83 -1.15
N HIS A 93 4.28 4.22 -2.32
CA HIS A 93 2.95 3.78 -2.71
C HIS A 93 2.41 2.66 -1.79
N LEU A 94 3.25 1.73 -1.34
CA LEU A 94 2.85 0.73 -0.35
C LEU A 94 2.43 1.36 0.98
N PHE A 95 3.17 2.35 1.47
CA PHE A 95 2.75 3.10 2.66
C PHE A 95 1.41 3.81 2.43
N ARG A 96 1.22 4.45 1.28
CA ARG A 96 -0.04 5.14 0.96
C ARG A 96 -1.22 4.19 0.91
N ALA A 97 -1.06 3.02 0.28
CA ALA A 97 -2.06 1.96 0.28
C ALA A 97 -2.44 1.51 1.70
N GLY A 98 -1.45 1.38 2.59
CA GLY A 98 -1.67 1.08 4.00
C GLY A 98 -2.47 2.16 4.72
N TYR A 99 -2.12 3.44 4.53
CA TYR A 99 -2.88 4.56 5.11
C TYR A 99 -4.33 4.60 4.61
N ASP A 100 -4.56 4.43 3.31
CA ASP A 100 -5.91 4.41 2.74
C ASP A 100 -6.75 3.24 3.27
N ALA A 101 -6.12 2.08 3.53
CA ALA A 101 -6.78 0.96 4.18
C ALA A 101 -7.13 1.27 5.64
N TYR A 102 -6.21 1.88 6.40
CA TYR A 102 -6.45 2.26 7.79
C TYR A 102 -7.57 3.29 7.93
N ASP A 103 -7.68 4.26 7.02
CA ASP A 103 -8.76 5.26 7.07
C ASP A 103 -10.15 4.58 7.01
N ILE A 104 -10.31 3.58 6.14
CA ILE A 104 -11.55 2.81 6.02
C ILE A 104 -11.83 2.02 7.30
N ILE A 105 -10.81 1.33 7.84
CA ILE A 105 -10.95 0.57 9.08
C ILE A 105 -11.34 1.49 10.24
N ALA A 106 -10.69 2.65 10.35
CA ALA A 106 -10.96 3.62 11.41
C ALA A 106 -12.40 4.15 11.34
N ILE A 107 -12.86 4.52 10.14
CA ILE A 107 -14.25 4.96 9.92
C ILE A 107 -15.22 3.84 10.29
N GLY A 108 -14.98 2.61 9.82
CA GLY A 108 -15.83 1.46 10.13
C GLY A 108 -15.90 1.13 11.62
N LEU A 109 -14.80 1.32 12.36
CA LEU A 109 -14.77 1.15 13.82
C LEU A 109 -15.57 2.25 14.54
N ILE A 110 -15.48 3.50 14.08
CA ILE A 110 -16.26 4.61 14.64
C ILE A 110 -17.76 4.32 14.47
N ASP A 111 -18.19 3.91 13.28
CA ASP A 111 -19.59 3.57 13.00
C ASP A 111 -20.09 2.42 13.90
N GLN A 112 -19.26 1.41 14.16
CA GLN A 112 -19.60 0.32 15.07
C GLN A 112 -19.74 0.79 16.52
N ILE A 113 -18.82 1.63 17.00
CA ILE A 113 -18.87 2.21 18.36
C ILE A 113 -20.14 3.04 18.52
N ASP A 114 -20.46 3.90 17.55
CA ASP A 114 -21.67 4.73 17.57
C ASP A 114 -22.94 3.88 17.58
N SER A 115 -22.99 2.80 16.80
CA SER A 115 -24.09 1.83 16.83
C SER A 115 -24.27 1.21 18.21
N MET A 116 -23.19 0.77 18.85
CA MET A 116 -23.23 0.19 20.20
C MET A 116 -23.69 1.21 21.26
N LEU A 117 -23.25 2.47 21.17
CA LEU A 117 -23.66 3.52 22.10
C LEU A 117 -25.14 3.89 21.93
N ASN A 118 -25.67 3.86 20.70
CA ASN A 118 -27.09 4.09 20.44
C ASN A 118 -27.99 3.01 21.04
N GLU A 119 -27.54 1.76 21.08
CA GLU A 119 -28.26 0.67 21.77
C GLU A 119 -28.30 0.85 23.30
N ILE A 120 -27.31 1.57 23.86
CA ILE A 120 -27.19 1.81 25.31
C ILE A 120 -27.98 3.06 25.77
N SER A 121 -28.27 4.00 24.87
CA SER A 121 -28.91 5.30 25.15
C SER A 121 -30.42 5.22 25.51
N PRO A 122 -31.01 6.25 26.14
CA PRO A 122 -31.25 6.46 27.58
C PRO A 122 -32.31 5.55 28.23
N LYS A 123 -32.94 4.61 27.52
CA LYS A 123 -34.01 3.75 28.09
C LYS A 123 -33.52 2.89 29.25
N THR A 124 -32.24 2.54 29.27
CA THR A 124 -31.61 1.75 30.32
C THR A 124 -31.41 2.55 31.62
N CYS A 125 -31.34 3.88 31.57
CA CYS A 125 -31.13 4.75 32.74
C CYS A 125 -32.44 5.18 33.45
N ILE A 126 -33.61 4.71 33.04
CA ILE A 126 -34.91 5.12 33.62
C ILE A 126 -35.49 4.04 34.57
N TYR A 127 -34.82 2.92 34.80
CA TYR A 127 -35.39 1.77 35.55
C TYR A 127 -34.69 1.40 36.88
N SER A 128 -33.94 2.32 37.51
CA SER A 128 -33.35 2.09 38.85
C SER A 128 -33.99 2.89 39.99
N ASN A 129 -35.11 3.59 39.75
CA ASN A 129 -35.91 4.21 40.81
C ASN A 129 -37.36 3.73 40.73
N ASN A 130 -37.66 2.59 41.36
CA ASN A 130 -38.96 2.24 41.93
C ASN A 130 -38.79 1.14 42.97
#